data_AF-A0A2R6IU97-F1
#
_entry.id   AF-A0A2R6IU97-F1
#
_cell.length_a   1.000
_cell.length_b   1.000
_cell.length_c   1.000
_cell.angle_alpha   90.00
_cell.angle_beta   90.00
_cell.angle_gamma   90.00
#
_symmetry.space_group_name_H-M   'P 1'
#
loop_
_entity.id
_entity.type
_entity.pdbx_description
1 polymer ?
#
loop_
_entity_poly.entity_id
_entity_poly.type
_entity_poly.pdbx_seq_one_letter_code
_entity_poly.pdbx_strand_id
1 'polypeptide(L)'
;MDDGTVDRPIDEEAPSSGSADDGAAPDPGPGATGSTASDDEPAPLAEEAVGDGRRKYVEVVTADGDRHEHGDSYLRETEAAFLVSTAPGFPRGETVTYGKDDLARVSVEQHHSSCFITTAVAGEEETLAALRGFRDDALAPSPAGRPLVTLYEAVSPPIAATLAARPDGATARAVRRLVRTCARLARRRERAAPPRSAAIGALLVAIYAVGLVVASVGHVLAAVGVGDSE
;
A
#
# COMPACT_ATOMS: atom_id res chain seq x y z
N MET A 1 0.80 -63.30 -7.59
CA MET A 1 1.64 -63.81 -8.68
C MET A 1 1.94 -62.59 -9.54
N ASP A 2 3.01 -61.83 -9.41
CA ASP A 2 4.30 -61.86 -8.69
C ASP A 2 4.68 -60.36 -8.62
N ASP A 3 4.82 -59.78 -7.44
CA ASP A 3 6.11 -59.45 -6.78
C ASP A 3 7.29 -59.19 -7.74
N GLY A 4 7.80 -57.97 -7.69
CA GLY A 4 8.88 -57.47 -8.53
C GLY A 4 9.68 -56.41 -7.78
N THR A 5 10.07 -56.76 -6.55
CA THR A 5 11.11 -56.11 -5.75
C THR A 5 12.43 -56.08 -6.54
N VAL A 6 13.03 -54.89 -6.72
CA VAL A 6 14.44 -54.76 -7.09
C VAL A 6 15.12 -53.74 -6.18
N ASP A 7 16.25 -54.21 -5.70
CA ASP A 7 17.11 -53.74 -4.62
C ASP A 7 17.90 -52.46 -4.91
N ARG A 8 18.38 -51.84 -3.83
CA ARG A 8 19.25 -50.63 -3.79
C ARG A 8 20.73 -50.99 -4.03
N PRO A 9 21.56 -49.98 -4.30
CA PRO A 9 22.66 -49.63 -3.39
C PRO A 9 22.68 -48.10 -3.13
N ILE A 10 22.70 -47.56 -1.90
CA ILE A 10 23.79 -47.44 -0.90
C ILE A 10 25.11 -47.00 -1.51
N ASP A 11 25.37 -45.69 -1.47
CA ASP A 11 26.72 -45.15 -1.35
C ASP A 11 26.75 -44.22 -0.12
N GLU A 12 27.61 -44.60 0.81
CA GLU A 12 28.09 -43.91 2.01
C GLU A 12 29.18 -42.87 1.65
N GLU A 13 29.68 -42.19 2.69
CA GLU A 13 30.77 -41.18 2.73
C GLU A 13 30.33 -39.71 2.56
N ALA A 14 30.64 -38.76 3.45
CA ALA A 14 31.36 -38.79 4.73
C ALA A 14 31.04 -37.49 5.52
N PRO A 15 31.22 -37.48 6.86
CA PRO A 15 31.13 -36.29 7.70
C PRO A 15 32.44 -35.48 7.70
N SER A 16 32.34 -34.15 7.62
CA SER A 16 33.48 -33.25 7.83
C SER A 16 33.27 -32.41 9.09
N SER A 17 34.22 -32.61 10.02
CA SER A 17 34.63 -31.76 11.16
C SER A 17 34.53 -30.26 10.86
N GLY A 18 34.13 -29.38 11.78
CA GLY A 18 34.63 -29.25 13.14
C GLY A 18 35.50 -27.99 13.21
N SER A 19 35.00 -26.92 13.82
CA SER A 19 35.79 -25.78 14.29
C SER A 19 35.02 -25.14 15.45
N ALA A 20 35.48 -25.46 16.66
CA ALA A 20 35.20 -24.70 17.86
C ALA A 20 35.99 -23.40 17.80
N ASP A 21 35.37 -22.28 18.16
CA ASP A 21 36.09 -21.12 18.66
C ASP A 21 35.33 -20.59 19.88
N ASP A 22 36.00 -20.71 21.02
CA ASP A 22 35.66 -20.19 22.34
C ASP A 22 35.87 -18.68 22.36
N GLY A 23 34.93 -17.90 22.92
CA GLY A 23 35.21 -16.49 23.12
C GLY A 23 34.10 -15.64 23.73
N ALA A 24 34.03 -15.67 25.05
CA ALA A 24 33.53 -14.60 25.92
C ALA A 24 32.02 -14.33 25.98
N ALA A 25 31.39 -14.99 26.96
CA ALA A 25 30.15 -14.54 27.58
C ALA A 25 30.36 -13.27 28.42
N PRO A 26 29.52 -12.24 28.29
CA PRO A 26 29.29 -11.27 29.36
C PRO A 26 28.24 -11.79 30.35
N ASP A 27 28.68 -11.88 31.60
CA ASP A 27 27.95 -11.91 32.87
C ASP A 27 26.45 -11.49 32.81
N PRO A 28 25.47 -12.41 32.99
CA PRO A 28 24.08 -12.04 33.19
C PRO A 28 23.88 -11.64 34.66
N GLY A 29 23.93 -10.34 34.92
CA GLY A 29 23.50 -9.76 36.19
C GLY A 29 22.05 -10.16 36.54
N PRO A 30 21.70 -10.27 37.83
CA PRO A 30 20.43 -10.81 38.26
C PRO A 30 19.33 -9.74 38.16
N GLY A 31 18.29 -10.01 37.37
CA GLY A 31 17.01 -9.31 37.50
C GLY A 31 16.42 -8.79 36.19
N ALA A 32 15.82 -9.68 35.41
CA ALA A 32 14.72 -9.31 34.51
C ALA A 32 13.85 -10.56 34.26
N THR A 33 13.11 -10.97 35.29
CA THR A 33 11.85 -11.68 35.08
C THR A 33 10.89 -10.72 34.40
N GLY A 34 10.57 -10.93 33.12
CA GLY A 34 9.72 -9.98 32.41
C GLY A 34 9.38 -10.37 30.98
N SER A 35 8.72 -11.52 30.82
CA SER A 35 7.68 -11.76 29.82
C SER A 35 8.01 -11.49 28.34
N THR A 36 8.35 -12.55 27.62
CA THR A 36 7.98 -12.73 26.20
C THR A 36 6.45 -12.80 26.10
N ALA A 37 5.76 -11.68 26.30
CA ALA A 37 4.37 -11.54 25.89
C ALA A 37 4.41 -11.39 24.37
N SER A 38 3.75 -12.30 23.66
CA SER A 38 3.68 -12.32 22.21
C SER A 38 3.30 -10.94 21.66
N ASP A 39 4.16 -10.36 20.82
CA ASP A 39 3.97 -9.02 20.23
C ASP A 39 2.68 -8.88 19.40
N ASP A 40 1.99 -9.99 19.10
CA ASP A 40 0.72 -10.05 18.37
C ASP A 40 -0.54 -9.77 19.24
N GLU A 41 -0.42 -9.65 20.57
CA GLU A 41 -1.59 -9.34 21.40
C GLU A 41 -2.12 -7.93 21.11
N PRO A 42 -3.45 -7.77 20.94
CA PRO A 42 -4.03 -6.45 20.68
C PRO A 42 -3.77 -5.50 21.85
N ALA A 43 -3.62 -4.21 21.53
CA ALA A 43 -3.54 -3.16 22.54
C ALA A 43 -4.80 -3.21 23.43
N PRO A 44 -4.69 -3.00 24.76
CA PRO A 44 -5.82 -3.18 25.69
C PRO A 44 -7.08 -2.38 25.31
N LEU A 45 -6.90 -1.21 24.71
CA LEU A 45 -7.99 -0.35 24.26
C LEU A 45 -8.52 -0.72 22.85
N ALA A 46 -7.80 -1.54 22.08
CA ALA A 46 -8.14 -1.82 20.69
C ALA A 46 -9.35 -2.74 20.54
N GLU A 47 -9.65 -3.58 21.52
CA GLU A 47 -10.80 -4.50 21.49
C GLU A 47 -12.14 -3.75 21.58
N GLU A 48 -12.17 -2.65 22.33
CA GLU A 48 -13.35 -1.80 22.51
C GLU A 48 -13.40 -0.65 21.49
N ALA A 49 -12.29 -0.39 20.81
CA ALA A 49 -12.17 0.72 19.87
C ALA A 49 -12.87 0.43 18.54
N VAL A 50 -13.61 1.42 18.04
CA VAL A 50 -14.35 1.35 16.79
C VAL A 50 -13.48 1.85 15.64
N GLY A 51 -13.38 1.08 14.56
CA GLY A 51 -12.73 1.49 13.32
C GLY A 51 -13.39 0.85 12.10
N ASP A 52 -13.12 1.42 10.93
CA ASP A 52 -13.71 0.97 9.66
C ASP A 52 -12.83 -0.04 8.92
N GLY A 53 -11.72 -0.48 9.52
CA GLY A 53 -10.79 -1.45 8.94
C GLY A 53 -10.06 -0.95 7.69
N ARG A 54 -10.11 0.35 7.38
CA ARG A 54 -9.44 0.92 6.20
C ARG A 54 -8.16 1.65 6.61
N ARG A 55 -7.16 1.60 5.73
CA ARG A 55 -5.93 2.38 5.88
C ARG A 55 -6.18 3.86 5.58
N LYS A 56 -5.50 4.70 6.33
CA LYS A 56 -5.66 6.15 6.36
C LYS A 56 -4.29 6.81 6.54
N TYR A 57 -4.20 8.05 6.09
CA TYR A 57 -3.20 8.98 6.55
C TYR A 57 -3.76 9.66 7.80
N VAL A 58 -3.06 9.56 8.92
CA VAL A 58 -3.48 10.18 10.18
C VAL A 58 -2.42 11.19 10.58
N GLU A 59 -2.84 12.43 10.73
CA GLU A 59 -2.01 13.48 11.33
C GLU A 59 -2.60 13.85 12.68
N VAL A 60 -1.75 13.84 13.71
CA VAL A 60 -2.11 14.18 15.07
C VAL A 60 -1.31 15.39 15.50
N VAL A 61 -1.99 16.43 15.98
CA VAL A 61 -1.37 17.60 16.60
C VAL A 61 -1.74 17.63 18.08
N THR A 62 -0.74 17.57 18.96
CA THR A 62 -0.93 17.59 20.41
C THR A 62 -1.29 19.01 20.89
N ALA A 63 -1.79 19.12 22.11
CA ALA A 63 -2.07 20.40 22.77
C ALA A 63 -0.82 21.29 22.88
N ASP A 64 0.35 20.67 23.01
CA ASP A 64 1.65 21.35 23.05
C ASP A 64 2.15 21.80 21.66
N GLY A 65 1.45 21.40 20.59
CA GLY A 65 1.75 21.77 19.21
C GLY A 65 2.65 20.79 18.47
N ASP A 66 2.99 19.64 19.07
CA ASP A 66 3.77 18.59 18.40
C ASP A 66 2.92 17.91 17.32
N ARG A 67 3.54 17.69 16.16
CA ARG A 67 2.89 17.06 14.99
C ARG A 67 3.45 15.67 14.76
N HIS A 68 2.55 14.69 14.68
CA HIS A 68 2.85 13.30 14.38
C HIS A 68 2.11 12.86 13.11
N GLU A 69 2.85 12.31 12.16
CA GLU A 69 2.30 11.85 10.87
C GLU A 69 2.39 10.33 10.79
N HIS A 70 1.26 9.69 10.42
CA HIS A 70 1.12 8.25 10.28
C HIS A 70 0.59 7.92 8.88
N GLY A 71 1.49 7.47 8.00
CA GLY A 71 1.14 6.95 6.68
C GLY A 71 0.60 5.53 6.74
N ASP A 72 -0.29 5.16 5.81
CA ASP A 72 -0.79 3.79 5.62
C ASP A 72 -1.26 3.07 6.90
N SER A 73 -1.87 3.81 7.82
CA SER A 73 -2.22 3.31 9.15
C SER A 73 -3.71 3.03 9.31
N TYR A 74 -4.06 2.07 10.15
CA TYR A 74 -5.42 1.84 10.62
C TYR A 74 -5.70 2.76 11.80
N LEU A 75 -6.91 3.33 11.81
CA LEU A 75 -7.40 4.16 12.90
C LEU A 75 -8.59 3.48 13.57
N ARG A 76 -8.51 3.33 14.89
CA ARG A 76 -9.67 3.05 15.75
C ARG A 76 -9.81 4.17 16.77
N GLU A 77 -11.03 4.35 17.27
CA GLU A 77 -11.36 5.37 18.26
C GLU A 77 -12.14 4.73 19.41
N THR A 78 -11.78 5.11 20.63
CA THR A 78 -12.57 4.89 21.85
C THR A 78 -13.17 6.21 22.30
N GLU A 79 -13.97 6.22 23.37
CA GLU A 79 -14.43 7.47 23.97
C GLU A 79 -13.25 8.40 24.34
N ALA A 80 -12.17 7.84 24.91
CA ALA A 80 -11.07 8.61 25.48
C ALA A 80 -9.85 8.79 24.56
N ALA A 81 -9.68 8.00 23.50
CA ALA A 81 -8.44 7.97 22.72
C ALA A 81 -8.60 7.61 21.24
N PHE A 82 -7.65 8.05 20.43
CA PHE A 82 -7.39 7.53 19.09
C PHE A 82 -6.25 6.52 19.13
N LEU A 83 -6.45 5.38 18.48
CA LEU A 83 -5.44 4.34 18.31
C LEU A 83 -5.03 4.30 16.85
N VAL A 84 -3.72 4.40 16.59
CA VAL A 84 -3.13 4.37 15.26
C VAL A 84 -2.16 3.18 15.18
N SER A 85 -2.30 2.33 14.18
CA SER A 85 -1.46 1.13 14.01
C SER A 85 -1.18 0.85 12.54
N THR A 86 0.01 0.34 12.22
CA THR A 86 0.35 -0.17 10.88
C THR A 86 -0.30 -1.51 10.55
N ALA A 87 -0.71 -2.27 11.57
CA ALA A 87 -1.39 -3.56 11.44
C ALA A 87 -2.88 -3.48 11.84
N PRO A 88 -3.79 -4.17 11.11
CA PRO A 88 -5.24 -4.11 11.35
C PRO A 88 -5.68 -4.75 12.68
N GLY A 89 -4.82 -5.58 13.27
CA GLY A 89 -5.02 -6.22 14.57
C GLY A 89 -4.67 -5.32 15.76
N PHE A 90 -4.06 -4.15 15.52
CA PHE A 90 -3.60 -3.23 16.56
C PHE A 90 -2.74 -3.93 17.63
N PRO A 91 -1.63 -4.61 17.24
CA PRO A 91 -0.74 -5.23 18.20
C PRO A 91 -0.10 -4.17 19.10
N ARG A 92 0.17 -4.52 20.36
CA ARG A 92 0.72 -3.60 21.37
C ARG A 92 2.00 -2.90 20.89
N GLY A 93 2.89 -3.62 20.20
CA GLY A 93 4.17 -3.09 19.74
C GLY A 93 4.08 -2.08 18.59
N GLU A 94 3.00 -2.10 17.81
CA GLU A 94 2.82 -1.21 16.64
C GLU A 94 1.72 -0.16 16.83
N THR A 95 1.01 -0.20 17.97
CA THR A 95 -0.12 0.69 18.23
C THR A 95 0.29 1.89 19.05
N VAL A 96 0.17 3.07 18.46
CA VAL A 96 0.31 4.35 19.14
C VAL A 96 -1.05 4.82 19.63
N THR A 97 -1.13 5.20 20.91
CA THR A 97 -2.36 5.69 21.53
C THR A 97 -2.24 7.18 21.81
N TYR A 98 -3.25 7.94 21.38
CA TYR A 98 -3.37 9.37 21.59
C TYR A 98 -4.61 9.67 22.44
N GLY A 99 -4.41 10.13 23.67
CA GLY A 99 -5.51 10.55 24.55
C GLY A 99 -6.15 11.82 24.01
N LYS A 100 -7.48 11.86 23.85
CA LYS A 100 -8.17 13.00 23.21
C LYS A 100 -8.02 14.31 23.97
N ASP A 101 -7.85 14.24 25.30
CA ASP A 101 -7.62 15.42 26.14
C ASP A 101 -6.27 16.09 25.86
N ASP A 102 -5.31 15.36 25.27
CA ASP A 102 -3.98 15.85 24.93
C ASP A 102 -3.88 16.33 23.47
N LEU A 103 -4.99 16.36 22.72
CA LEU A 103 -5.00 16.67 21.28
C LEU A 103 -5.58 18.04 20.98
N ALA A 104 -4.83 18.84 20.23
CA ALA A 104 -5.35 20.06 19.62
C ALA A 104 -6.17 19.73 18.36
N ARG A 105 -5.72 18.76 17.56
CA ARG A 105 -6.36 18.39 16.29
C ARG A 105 -5.97 16.98 15.87
N VAL A 106 -6.92 16.25 15.29
CA VAL A 106 -6.64 15.04 14.50
C VAL A 106 -7.20 15.25 13.10
N SER A 107 -6.34 15.12 12.09
CA SER A 107 -6.74 15.10 10.69
C SER A 107 -6.68 13.66 10.19
N VAL A 108 -7.82 13.14 9.74
CA VAL A 108 -7.92 11.80 9.20
C VAL A 108 -8.23 11.90 7.73
N GLU A 109 -7.22 11.73 6.91
CA GLU A 109 -7.42 11.58 5.48
C GLU A 109 -7.52 10.09 5.20
N GLN A 110 -8.71 9.64 4.84
CA GLN A 110 -8.81 8.32 4.24
C GLN A 110 -7.95 8.40 2.98
N HIS A 111 -6.82 7.67 2.99
CA HIS A 111 -6.13 7.37 1.76
C HIS A 111 -7.17 6.66 0.90
N HIS A 112 -7.81 7.42 0.01
CA HIS A 112 -8.43 6.88 -1.18
C HIS A 112 -7.31 6.36 -2.08
N SER A 113 -6.44 5.49 -1.56
CA SER A 113 -5.49 4.65 -2.27
C SER A 113 -5.03 5.33 -3.56
N SER A 114 -4.34 6.45 -3.38
CA SER A 114 -3.65 7.30 -4.37
C SER A 114 -4.28 7.55 -5.75
N CYS A 115 -5.57 7.28 -6.01
CA CYS A 115 -6.16 7.40 -7.35
C CYS A 115 -6.45 8.84 -7.78
N PHE A 116 -5.57 9.80 -7.47
CA PHE A 116 -5.74 11.25 -7.64
C PHE A 116 -6.19 11.61 -9.05
N ILE A 117 -5.48 11.09 -10.07
CA ILE A 117 -5.82 11.35 -11.48
C ILE A 117 -7.21 10.81 -11.81
N THR A 118 -7.52 9.57 -11.41
CA THR A 118 -8.82 8.93 -11.68
C THR A 118 -9.97 9.66 -11.00
N THR A 119 -9.78 10.10 -9.76
CA THR A 119 -10.77 10.91 -9.03
C THR A 119 -11.02 12.23 -9.76
N ALA A 120 -9.97 12.90 -10.22
CA ALA A 120 -10.08 14.15 -10.96
C ALA A 120 -10.82 14.01 -12.30
N VAL A 121 -10.71 12.86 -12.99
CA VAL A 121 -11.26 12.70 -14.35
C VAL A 121 -12.46 11.76 -14.48
N ALA A 122 -12.76 10.89 -13.53
CA ALA A 122 -13.82 9.89 -13.69
C ALA A 122 -14.86 9.98 -12.57
N GLY A 123 -14.43 10.06 -11.31
CA GLY A 123 -15.34 10.15 -10.15
C GLY A 123 -16.30 8.97 -9.94
N GLU A 124 -16.38 8.02 -10.88
CA GLU A 124 -17.22 6.83 -10.85
C GLU A 124 -16.67 5.80 -9.85
N GLU A 125 -17.44 5.48 -8.80
CA GLU A 125 -17.04 4.58 -7.71
C GLU A 125 -16.59 3.20 -8.22
N GLU A 126 -17.33 2.60 -9.16
CA GLU A 126 -17.03 1.29 -9.75
C GLU A 126 -15.71 1.29 -10.54
N THR A 127 -15.37 2.41 -11.18
CA THR A 127 -14.12 2.58 -11.94
C THR A 127 -12.95 2.70 -10.97
N LEU A 128 -13.12 3.44 -9.87
CA LEU A 128 -12.13 3.54 -8.80
C LEU A 128 -11.90 2.18 -8.15
N ALA A 129 -12.95 1.44 -7.79
CA ALA A 129 -12.85 0.12 -7.17
C ALA A 129 -12.05 -0.87 -8.03
N ALA A 130 -12.35 -0.98 -9.33
CA ALA A 130 -11.66 -1.89 -10.24
C ALA A 130 -10.16 -1.55 -10.40
N LEU A 131 -9.81 -0.26 -10.47
CA LEU A 131 -8.41 0.16 -10.61
C LEU A 131 -7.62 -0.01 -9.31
N ARG A 132 -8.28 0.17 -8.16
CA ARG A 132 -7.70 -0.12 -6.84
C ARG A 132 -7.38 -1.60 -6.69
N GLY A 133 -8.36 -2.47 -6.96
CA GLY A 133 -8.14 -3.91 -6.94
C GLY A 133 -6.97 -4.33 -7.83
N PHE A 134 -6.91 -3.83 -9.07
CA PHE A 134 -5.74 -4.09 -9.93
C PHE A 134 -4.41 -3.59 -9.34
N ARG A 135 -4.39 -2.39 -8.74
CA ARG A 135 -3.17 -1.85 -8.12
C ARG A 135 -2.72 -2.75 -6.97
N ASP A 136 -3.64 -3.11 -6.08
CA ASP A 136 -3.34 -3.81 -4.84
C ASP A 136 -3.02 -5.30 -5.08
N ASP A 137 -3.72 -5.93 -6.02
CA ASP A 137 -3.56 -7.37 -6.30
C ASP A 137 -2.43 -7.67 -7.30
N ALA A 138 -1.98 -6.68 -8.08
CA ALA A 138 -1.04 -6.92 -9.16
C ALA A 138 0.17 -6.00 -9.23
N LEU A 139 -0.03 -4.69 -9.03
CA LEU A 139 1.08 -3.74 -9.12
C LEU A 139 1.91 -3.76 -7.84
N ALA A 140 1.28 -3.53 -6.68
CA ALA A 140 1.95 -3.46 -5.38
C ALA A 140 2.71 -4.74 -4.97
N PRO A 141 2.21 -5.97 -5.27
CA PRO A 141 2.94 -7.19 -4.98
C PRO A 141 4.08 -7.45 -5.97
N SER A 142 4.08 -6.81 -7.14
CA SER A 142 5.10 -7.04 -8.17
C SER A 142 6.33 -6.16 -7.95
N PRO A 143 7.56 -6.69 -8.14
CA PRO A 143 8.79 -5.91 -7.96
C PRO A 143 8.88 -4.74 -8.94
N ALA A 144 8.31 -4.87 -10.14
CA ALA A 144 8.25 -3.80 -11.14
C ALA A 144 7.13 -2.78 -10.90
N GLY A 145 6.04 -3.19 -10.23
CA GLY A 145 4.89 -2.31 -9.98
C GLY A 145 5.08 -1.40 -8.77
N ARG A 146 5.85 -1.81 -7.76
CA ARG A 146 6.20 -0.97 -6.60
C ARG A 146 6.78 0.41 -6.98
N PRO A 147 7.88 0.50 -7.76
CA PRO A 147 8.44 1.80 -8.13
C PRO A 147 7.47 2.62 -8.98
N LEU A 148 6.61 1.97 -9.78
CA LEU A 148 5.59 2.65 -10.58
C LEU A 148 4.50 3.28 -9.71
N VAL A 149 4.06 2.58 -8.66
CA VAL A 149 3.10 3.10 -7.68
C VAL A 149 3.71 4.27 -6.91
N THR A 150 4.95 4.14 -6.43
CA THR A 150 5.65 5.24 -5.73
C THR A 150 5.81 6.47 -6.61
N LEU A 151 6.22 6.28 -7.87
CA LEU A 151 6.33 7.39 -8.82
C LEU A 151 4.98 8.04 -9.07
N TYR A 152 3.94 7.24 -9.29
CA TYR A 152 2.58 7.75 -9.47
C TYR A 152 2.11 8.55 -8.27
N GLU A 153 2.34 8.08 -7.05
CA GLU A 153 1.99 8.79 -5.82
C GLU A 153 2.71 10.14 -5.70
N ALA A 154 3.98 10.20 -6.09
CA ALA A 154 4.74 11.45 -6.06
C ALA A 154 4.24 12.48 -7.10
N VAL A 155 3.89 12.05 -8.31
CA VAL A 155 3.58 12.98 -9.43
C VAL A 155 2.09 13.22 -9.65
N SER A 156 1.22 12.33 -9.17
CA SER A 156 -0.22 12.39 -9.45
C SER A 156 -0.95 13.57 -8.80
N PRO A 157 -0.59 14.10 -7.61
CA PRO A 157 -1.29 15.25 -7.02
C PRO A 157 -1.27 16.53 -7.88
N PRO A 158 -0.12 17.06 -8.35
CA PRO A 158 -0.10 18.26 -9.18
C PRO A 158 -0.77 18.06 -10.54
N ILE A 159 -0.67 16.86 -11.10
CA ILE A 159 -1.34 16.51 -12.36
C ILE A 159 -2.87 16.49 -12.15
N ALA A 160 -3.36 15.87 -11.07
CA ALA A 160 -4.78 15.84 -10.74
C ALA A 160 -5.35 17.24 -10.55
N ALA A 161 -4.63 18.15 -9.87
CA ALA A 161 -5.02 19.55 -9.73
C ALA A 161 -5.17 20.25 -11.10
N THR A 162 -4.23 20.00 -12.01
CA THR A 162 -4.28 20.55 -13.38
C THR A 162 -5.48 20.04 -14.18
N LEU A 163 -5.77 18.74 -14.07
CA LEU A 163 -6.90 18.11 -14.75
C LEU A 163 -8.24 18.60 -14.18
N ALA A 164 -8.32 18.78 -12.86
CA ALA A 164 -9.50 19.32 -12.18
C ALA A 164 -9.77 20.78 -12.56
N ALA A 165 -8.72 21.58 -12.78
CA ALA A 165 -8.85 22.97 -13.22
C ALA A 165 -9.38 23.10 -14.67
N ARG A 166 -9.21 22.08 -15.52
CA ARG A 166 -9.65 22.09 -16.92
C ARG A 166 -10.37 20.79 -17.30
N PRO A 167 -11.57 20.54 -16.75
CA PRO A 167 -12.26 19.25 -16.86
C PRO A 167 -12.63 18.87 -18.30
N ASP A 168 -12.84 19.85 -19.18
CA ASP A 168 -13.22 19.69 -20.59
C ASP A 168 -12.03 19.77 -21.57
N GLY A 169 -10.83 20.02 -21.06
CA GLY A 169 -9.60 20.09 -21.85
C GLY A 169 -9.30 18.78 -22.59
N ALA A 170 -8.57 18.86 -23.71
CA ALA A 170 -8.20 17.70 -24.51
C ALA A 170 -7.45 16.64 -23.66
N THR A 171 -6.56 17.08 -22.78
CA THR A 171 -5.83 16.22 -21.84
C THR A 171 -6.76 15.49 -20.87
N ALA A 172 -7.69 16.20 -20.21
CA ALA A 172 -8.66 15.59 -19.30
C ALA A 172 -9.56 14.58 -20.01
N ARG A 173 -9.99 14.87 -21.24
CA ARG A 173 -10.77 13.91 -22.06
C ARG A 173 -9.96 12.68 -22.45
N ALA A 174 -8.70 12.84 -22.83
CA ALA A 174 -7.81 11.73 -23.18
C ALA A 174 -7.55 10.83 -21.96
N VAL A 175 -7.18 11.43 -20.83
CA VAL A 175 -6.94 10.71 -19.57
C VAL A 175 -8.20 9.98 -19.11
N ARG A 176 -9.38 10.61 -19.19
CA ARG A 176 -10.67 9.98 -18.88
C ARG A 176 -10.95 8.73 -19.74
N ARG A 177 -10.65 8.78 -21.04
CA ARG A 177 -10.79 7.62 -21.94
C ARG A 177 -9.82 6.50 -21.59
N LEU A 178 -8.59 6.85 -21.24
CA LEU A 178 -7.56 5.88 -20.84
C LEU A 178 -7.95 5.19 -19.53
N VAL A 179 -8.32 5.95 -18.51
CA VAL A 179 -8.82 5.45 -17.21
C VAL A 179 -9.99 4.48 -17.39
N ARG A 180 -10.99 4.84 -18.21
CA ARG A 180 -12.13 3.96 -18.49
C ARG A 180 -11.73 2.68 -19.20
N THR A 181 -10.75 2.74 -20.10
CA THR A 181 -10.20 1.55 -20.77
C THR A 181 -9.49 0.64 -19.77
N CYS A 182 -8.65 1.21 -18.89
CA CYS A 182 -7.98 0.47 -17.83
C CYS A 182 -8.99 -0.23 -16.90
N ALA A 183 -10.04 0.46 -16.48
CA ALA A 183 -11.06 -0.12 -15.60
C ALA A 183 -11.80 -1.29 -16.27
N ARG A 184 -12.09 -1.20 -17.58
CA ARG A 184 -12.67 -2.32 -18.34
C ARG A 184 -11.73 -3.50 -18.42
N LEU A 185 -10.42 -3.26 -18.60
CA LEU A 185 -9.41 -4.32 -18.67
C LEU A 185 -9.17 -4.96 -17.30
N ALA A 186 -9.14 -4.19 -16.22
CA ALA A 186 -9.05 -4.69 -14.85
C ALA A 186 -10.21 -5.65 -14.54
N ARG A 187 -11.45 -5.24 -14.82
CA ARG A 187 -12.64 -6.10 -14.66
C ARG A 187 -12.60 -7.36 -15.54
N ARG A 188 -11.96 -7.30 -16.72
CA ARG A 188 -11.77 -8.48 -17.58
C ARG A 188 -10.73 -9.44 -17.01
N ARG A 189 -9.68 -8.92 -16.36
CA ARG A 189 -8.66 -9.72 -15.70
C ARG A 189 -9.24 -10.56 -14.58
N GLU A 190 -10.05 -9.96 -13.72
CA GLU A 190 -10.71 -10.65 -12.58
C GLU A 190 -11.53 -11.87 -13.03
N ARG A 191 -12.10 -11.81 -14.23
CA ARG A 191 -12.93 -12.89 -14.81
C ARG A 191 -12.14 -13.88 -15.67
N ALA A 192 -10.85 -13.66 -15.89
CA ALA A 192 -10.04 -14.43 -16.82
C ALA A 192 -9.26 -15.55 -16.13
N ALA A 193 -9.07 -16.67 -16.83
CA ALA A 193 -8.21 -17.76 -16.39
C ALA A 193 -6.74 -17.31 -16.19
N PRO A 194 -5.95 -17.98 -15.33
CA PRO A 194 -4.62 -17.53 -14.89
C PRO A 194 -3.67 -17.04 -15.99
N PRO A 195 -3.47 -17.74 -17.14
CA PRO A 195 -2.53 -17.27 -18.16
C PRO A 195 -3.00 -16.00 -18.88
N ARG A 196 -4.32 -15.82 -19.06
CA ARG A 196 -4.88 -14.58 -19.64
C ARG A 196 -4.84 -13.43 -18.64
N SER A 197 -4.98 -13.72 -17.35
CA SER A 197 -4.90 -12.71 -16.29
C SER A 197 -3.51 -12.04 -16.23
N ALA A 198 -2.45 -12.81 -16.45
CA ALA A 198 -1.06 -12.31 -16.48
C ALA A 198 -0.81 -11.40 -17.70
N ALA A 199 -1.26 -11.80 -18.88
CA ALA A 199 -1.13 -11.00 -20.10
C ALA A 199 -1.93 -9.68 -20.02
N ILE A 200 -3.15 -9.73 -19.48
CA ILE A 200 -3.96 -8.52 -19.22
C ILE A 200 -3.29 -7.65 -18.16
N GLY A 201 -2.68 -8.26 -17.13
CA GLY A 201 -1.89 -7.55 -16.13
C GLY A 201 -0.71 -6.78 -16.74
N ALA A 202 0.09 -7.43 -17.58
CA ALA A 202 1.22 -6.79 -18.27
C ALA A 202 0.76 -5.65 -19.18
N LEU A 203 -0.34 -5.84 -19.93
CA LEU A 203 -0.93 -4.79 -20.76
C LEU A 203 -1.39 -3.60 -19.92
N LEU A 204 -2.01 -3.85 -18.77
CA LEU A 204 -2.44 -2.78 -17.85
C LEU A 204 -1.25 -2.00 -17.28
N VAL A 205 -0.15 -2.67 -16.92
CA VAL A 205 1.08 -2.00 -16.49
C VAL A 205 1.62 -1.08 -17.59
N ALA A 206 1.66 -1.56 -18.84
CA ALA A 206 2.11 -0.76 -19.97
C ALA A 206 1.20 0.46 -20.22
N ILE A 207 -0.12 0.29 -20.19
CA ILE A 207 -1.07 1.40 -20.36
C ILE A 207 -0.96 2.40 -19.20
N TYR A 208 -0.72 1.92 -17.98
CA TYR A 208 -0.53 2.78 -16.82
C TYR A 208 0.70 3.67 -16.97
N ALA A 209 1.84 3.10 -17.40
CA ALA A 209 3.05 3.86 -17.68
C ALA A 209 2.82 4.91 -18.79
N VAL A 210 2.12 4.54 -19.87
CA VAL A 210 1.77 5.48 -20.95
C VAL A 210 0.87 6.61 -20.43
N GLY A 211 -0.14 6.28 -19.63
CA GLY A 211 -1.04 7.27 -19.03
C GLY A 211 -0.29 8.27 -18.17
N LEU A 212 0.68 7.80 -17.38
CA LEU A 212 1.53 8.65 -16.56
C LEU A 212 2.37 9.61 -17.41
N VAL A 213 3.02 9.11 -18.46
CA VAL A 213 3.83 9.94 -19.37
C VAL A 213 2.97 11.01 -20.06
N VAL A 214 1.81 10.64 -20.59
CA VAL A 214 0.89 11.59 -21.25
C VAL A 214 0.43 12.67 -20.28
N ALA A 215 0.09 12.28 -19.05
CA ALA A 215 -0.37 13.21 -18.01
C ALA A 215 0.75 14.17 -17.59
N SER A 216 1.98 13.67 -17.40
CA SER A 216 3.16 14.50 -17.09
C SER A 216 3.50 15.48 -18.22
N VAL A 217 3.49 15.03 -19.47
CA VAL A 217 3.74 15.91 -20.63
C VAL A 217 2.68 16.99 -20.73
N GLY A 218 1.39 16.65 -20.56
CA GLY A 218 0.30 17.62 -20.55
C GLY A 218 0.44 18.65 -19.44
N HIS A 219 0.87 18.24 -18.25
CA HIS A 219 1.12 19.16 -17.13
C HIS A 219 2.28 20.13 -17.44
N VAL A 220 3.39 19.63 -17.99
CA VAL A 220 4.53 20.48 -18.39
C VAL A 220 4.11 21.47 -19.49
N LEU A 221 3.40 21.03 -20.53
CA LEU A 221 2.92 21.93 -21.59
C LEU A 221 1.98 23.01 -21.05
N ALA A 222 1.09 22.65 -20.13
CA ALA A 222 0.20 23.59 -19.45
C ALA A 222 0.95 24.61 -18.58
N ALA A 223 2.04 24.20 -17.93
CA ALA A 223 2.86 25.07 -17.10
C ALA A 223 3.74 26.03 -17.92
N VAL A 224 4.17 25.61 -19.12
CA VAL A 224 5.03 26.40 -20.02
C VAL A 224 4.21 27.32 -20.96
N GLY A 225 2.88 27.23 -20.93
CA GLY A 225 2.00 28.09 -21.76
C GLY A 225 1.98 27.72 -23.25
N VAL A 226 2.51 26.55 -23.62
CA VAL A 226 2.48 26.03 -24.99
C VAL A 226 1.18 25.23 -25.15
N GLY A 227 0.07 25.91 -25.39
CA GLY A 227 -1.22 25.20 -25.50
C GLY A 227 -2.46 26.00 -25.85
N ASP A 228 -2.45 27.33 -25.78
CA ASP A 228 -3.54 28.16 -26.32
C ASP A 228 -3.14 28.66 -27.71
N SER A 229 -3.29 27.79 -28.70
CA SER A 229 -3.58 28.23 -30.07
C SER A 229 -5.04 27.88 -30.32
N GLU A 230 -5.88 28.90 -30.37
CA GLU A 230 -7.30 28.81 -30.77
C GLU A 230 -7.52 28.03 -32.08
#